data_AF-A0AAW2RH15-F1
#
_entry.id   AF-A0AAW2RH15-F1
#
_cell.length_a   1.000
_cell.length_b   1.000
_cell.length_c   1.000
_cell.angle_alpha   90.00
_cell.angle_beta   90.00
_cell.angle_gamma   90.00
#
_symmetry.space_group_name_H-M   'P 1'
#
loop_
_entity.id
_entity.type
_entity.pdbx_description
1 polymer ?
#
loop_
_entity_poly.entity_id
_entity_poly.type
_entity_poly.pdbx_seq_one_letter_code
_entity_poly.pdbx_strand_id
1 'polypeptide(L)'
;MGDMVGKKSLLCVPKEIHGRMRHLLSEPFSMNSISKFVPKFDLELSERLKRLENSGKSFRVLEFSMKVAFDGICDMLTSITDASTLDQLEHDIIYVTDAMLSLGFLAQDTIGA
;
A
#
# COMPACT_ATOMS: atom_id res chain seq x y z
N MET A 1 -7.19 16.41 -0.60
CA MET A 1 -5.98 15.56 -0.61
C MET A 1 -5.19 15.68 0.69
N GLY A 2 -4.67 16.86 1.07
CA GLY A 2 -3.81 17.00 2.25
C GLY A 2 -4.42 16.58 3.60
N ASP A 3 -5.74 16.67 3.77
CA ASP A 3 -6.40 16.19 4.99
C ASP A 3 -6.44 14.64 5.10
N MET A 4 -6.21 13.95 3.98
CA MET A 4 -6.26 12.49 3.89
C MET A 4 -4.86 11.87 3.81
N VAL A 5 -3.97 12.45 2.99
CA VAL A 5 -2.59 11.93 2.83
C VAL A 5 -1.57 12.64 3.71
N GLY A 6 -1.99 13.67 4.45
CA GLY A 6 -1.15 14.54 5.27
C GLY A 6 -0.73 15.82 4.54
N LYS A 7 -0.88 16.97 5.21
CA LYS A 7 -0.59 18.31 4.64
C LYS A 7 0.88 18.52 4.26
N LYS A 8 1.78 17.73 4.83
CA LYS A 8 3.23 17.72 4.53
C LYS A 8 3.66 16.48 3.75
N SER A 9 2.72 15.72 3.21
CA SER A 9 3.00 14.57 2.35
C SER A 9 3.78 14.98 1.12
N LEU A 10 4.57 14.05 0.56
CA LEU A 10 5.17 14.22 -0.76
C LEU A 10 4.13 14.63 -1.82
N LEU A 11 2.87 14.18 -1.66
CA LEU A 11 1.77 14.49 -2.57
C LEU A 11 1.19 15.92 -2.42
N CYS A 12 1.60 16.68 -1.41
CA CYS A 12 1.02 17.98 -1.08
C CYS A 12 2.05 19.11 -0.93
N VAL A 13 3.35 18.80 -0.94
CA VAL A 13 4.40 19.82 -0.80
C VAL A 13 4.66 20.59 -2.09
N PRO A 14 5.12 21.85 -2.02
CA PRO A 14 5.56 22.61 -3.18
C PRO A 14 6.70 21.94 -3.95
N LYS A 15 6.81 22.23 -5.25
CA LYS A 15 7.77 21.60 -6.19
C LYS A 15 9.22 21.75 -5.72
N GLU A 16 9.54 22.86 -5.09
CA GLU A 16 10.86 23.23 -4.59
C GLU A 16 11.38 22.23 -3.55
N ILE A 17 10.46 21.68 -2.73
CA ILE A 17 10.78 20.73 -1.67
C ILE A 17 10.50 19.29 -2.12
N HIS A 18 9.56 19.09 -3.05
CA HIS A 18 9.18 17.78 -3.58
C HIS A 18 10.38 16.97 -4.07
N GLY A 19 11.28 17.57 -4.86
CA GLY A 19 12.46 16.86 -5.39
C GLY A 19 13.38 16.32 -4.30
N ARG A 20 13.62 17.12 -3.25
CA ARG A 20 14.43 16.72 -2.10
C ARG A 20 13.77 15.60 -1.30
N MET A 21 12.47 15.69 -1.04
CA MET A 21 11.73 14.64 -0.33
C MET A 21 11.70 13.33 -1.13
N ARG A 22 11.44 13.40 -2.45
CA ARG A 22 11.47 12.22 -3.33
C ARG A 22 12.83 11.53 -3.33
N HIS A 23 13.92 12.31 -3.33
CA HIS A 23 15.27 11.75 -3.27
C HIS A 23 15.52 11.01 -1.95
N LEU A 24 15.13 11.59 -0.81
CA LEU A 24 15.27 10.94 0.50
C LEU A 24 14.47 9.63 0.60
N LEU A 25 13.31 9.56 -0.06
CA LEU A 25 12.44 8.38 -0.08
C LEU A 25 12.80 7.37 -1.18
N SER A 26 13.87 7.59 -1.94
CA SER A 26 14.16 6.80 -3.15
C SER A 26 14.84 5.45 -2.91
N GLU A 27 15.50 5.27 -1.76
CA GLU A 27 16.31 4.08 -1.48
C GLU A 27 15.49 2.77 -1.55
N PRO A 28 14.28 2.66 -0.95
CA PRO A 28 13.47 1.45 -1.06
C PRO A 28 13.07 1.11 -2.51
N PHE A 29 13.09 2.10 -3.40
CA PHE A 29 12.76 1.98 -4.81
C PHE A 29 14.01 1.96 -5.71
N SER A 30 15.20 1.78 -5.13
CA SER A 30 16.44 1.61 -5.89
C SER A 30 16.45 0.25 -6.60
N MET A 31 17.23 0.12 -7.68
CA MET A 31 17.40 -1.15 -8.38
C MET A 31 17.89 -2.28 -7.45
N ASN A 32 18.78 -1.96 -6.51
CA ASN A 32 19.29 -2.91 -5.54
C ASN A 32 18.18 -3.41 -4.60
N SER A 33 17.34 -2.51 -4.10
CA SER A 33 16.24 -2.85 -3.19
C SER A 33 15.14 -3.62 -3.93
N ILE A 34 14.73 -3.14 -5.11
CA ILE A 34 13.71 -3.81 -5.94
C ILE A 34 14.17 -5.21 -6.38
N SER A 35 15.44 -5.40 -6.75
CA SER A 35 15.97 -6.72 -7.17
C SER A 35 15.90 -7.79 -6.07
N LYS A 36 15.90 -7.37 -4.79
CA LYS A 36 15.76 -8.26 -3.63
C LYS A 36 14.30 -8.46 -3.25
N PHE A 37 13.51 -7.39 -3.33
CA PHE A 37 12.10 -7.41 -2.99
C PHE A 37 11.28 -8.28 -3.96
N VAL A 38 11.44 -8.10 -5.27
CA VAL A 38 10.56 -8.74 -6.27
C VAL A 38 10.56 -10.26 -6.16
N PRO A 39 11.70 -10.98 -6.11
CA PRO A 39 11.69 -12.43 -5.97
C PRO A 39 11.10 -12.91 -4.65
N LYS A 40 11.33 -12.18 -3.56
CA LYS A 40 10.78 -12.50 -2.24
C LYS A 40 9.26 -12.36 -2.23
N PHE A 41 8.76 -11.25 -2.75
CA PHE A 41 7.33 -10.97 -2.85
C PHE A 41 6.62 -11.98 -3.77
N ASP A 42 7.23 -12.33 -4.91
CA ASP A 42 6.69 -13.33 -5.85
C ASP A 42 6.58 -14.72 -5.21
N LEU A 43 7.60 -15.14 -4.46
CA LEU A 43 7.57 -16.39 -3.72
C LEU A 43 6.44 -16.38 -2.68
N GLU A 44 6.35 -15.32 -1.88
CA GLU A 44 5.33 -15.20 -0.84
C GLU A 44 3.91 -15.18 -1.41
N LEU A 45 3.68 -14.44 -2.49
CA LEU A 45 2.40 -14.43 -3.21
C LEU A 45 2.04 -15.82 -3.74
N SER A 46 3.00 -16.49 -4.38
CA SER A 46 2.82 -17.84 -4.91
C SER A 46 2.43 -18.84 -3.81
N GLU A 47 3.08 -18.77 -2.64
CA GLU A 47 2.74 -19.62 -1.51
C GLU A 47 1.35 -19.32 -0.93
N ARG A 48 0.98 -18.03 -0.83
CA ARG A 48 -0.36 -17.61 -0.37
C ARG A 48 -1.45 -18.13 -1.32
N LEU A 49 -1.24 -18.03 -2.63
CA LEU A 49 -2.16 -18.54 -3.65
C LEU A 49 -2.28 -20.07 -3.61
N LYS A 50 -1.17 -20.80 -3.46
CA LYS A 50 -1.19 -22.26 -3.27
C LYS A 50 -1.98 -22.67 -2.02
N ARG A 51 -1.85 -21.93 -0.91
CA ARG A 51 -2.65 -22.19 0.30
C ARG A 51 -4.14 -21.99 0.05
N LEU A 52 -4.51 -20.97 -0.72
CA LEU A 52 -5.91 -20.75 -1.11
C LEU A 52 -6.44 -21.86 -2.01
N GLU A 53 -5.68 -22.26 -3.03
CA GLU A 53 -6.00 -23.39 -3.91
C GLU A 53 -6.24 -24.67 -3.09
N ASN A 54 -5.30 -25.01 -2.21
CA ASN A 54 -5.38 -26.19 -1.34
C ASN A 54 -6.56 -26.14 -0.37
N SER A 55 -7.02 -24.95 0.03
CA SER A 55 -8.16 -24.80 0.93
C SER A 55 -9.50 -25.12 0.25
N GLY A 56 -9.57 -25.03 -1.09
CA GLY A 56 -10.80 -25.20 -1.86
C GLY A 56 -11.88 -24.14 -1.59
N LYS A 57 -11.56 -23.08 -0.84
CA LYS A 57 -12.51 -22.03 -0.46
C LYS A 57 -12.54 -20.92 -1.49
N SER A 58 -13.71 -20.31 -1.66
CA SER A 58 -13.81 -19.00 -2.31
C SER A 58 -13.19 -17.92 -1.41
N PHE A 59 -12.64 -16.89 -2.03
CA PHE A 59 -12.08 -15.74 -1.33
C PHE A 59 -12.41 -14.46 -2.08
N ARG A 60 -12.40 -13.32 -1.38
CA ARG A 60 -12.59 -12.01 -1.98
C ARG A 60 -11.25 -11.51 -2.50
N VAL A 61 -11.14 -11.34 -3.82
CA VAL A 61 -9.90 -10.90 -4.48
C VAL A 61 -9.40 -9.56 -3.93
N LEU A 62 -10.30 -8.62 -3.65
CA LEU A 62 -9.95 -7.31 -3.12
C LEU A 62 -9.27 -7.41 -1.74
N GLU A 63 -9.90 -8.08 -0.77
CA GLU A 63 -9.34 -8.26 0.58
C GLU A 63 -7.99 -8.98 0.53
N PHE A 64 -7.91 -10.04 -0.28
CA PHE A 64 -6.66 -10.77 -0.48
C PHE A 64 -5.55 -9.86 -1.04
N SER A 65 -5.87 -9.09 -2.08
CA SER A 65 -4.91 -8.20 -2.74
C SER A 65 -4.47 -7.07 -1.82
N MET A 66 -5.39 -6.50 -1.02
CA MET A 66 -5.07 -5.46 -0.04
C MET A 66 -4.14 -6.00 1.04
N LYS A 67 -4.40 -7.20 1.60
CA LYS A 67 -3.52 -7.81 2.60
C LYS A 67 -2.13 -8.10 2.05
N VAL A 68 -2.05 -8.70 0.86
CA VAL A 68 -0.77 -8.98 0.19
C VAL A 68 0.01 -7.68 -0.08
N ALA A 69 -0.66 -6.64 -0.59
CA ALA A 69 -0.03 -5.37 -0.85
C ALA A 69 0.45 -4.69 0.45
N PHE A 70 -0.36 -4.71 1.51
CA PHE A 70 -0.01 -4.18 2.81
C PHE A 70 1.25 -4.86 3.38
N ASP A 71 1.27 -6.20 3.41
CA ASP A 71 2.41 -6.95 3.94
C ASP A 71 3.69 -6.67 3.12
N GLY A 72 3.57 -6.61 1.78
CA GLY A 72 4.69 -6.27 0.90
C GLY A 72 5.19 -4.83 1.08
N ILE A 73 4.29 -3.86 1.26
CA ILE A 73 4.66 -2.47 1.55
C ILE A 73 5.35 -2.36 2.90
N CYS A 74 4.86 -3.06 3.93
CA CYS A 74 5.48 -3.08 5.24
C CYS A 74 6.87 -3.70 5.20
N ASP A 75 7.06 -4.81 4.48
CA ASP A 75 8.36 -5.43 4.28
C ASP A 75 9.35 -4.53 3.53
N MET A 76 8.86 -3.77 2.54
CA MET A 76 9.68 -2.86 1.74
C MET A 76 10.05 -1.57 2.49
N LEU A 77 9.10 -0.96 3.21
CA LEU A 77 9.23 0.42 3.69
C LEU A 77 9.42 0.54 5.20
N THR A 78 9.13 -0.51 5.96
CA THR A 78 9.11 -0.44 7.42
C THR A 78 10.04 -1.50 8.01
N SER A 79 10.75 -1.15 9.08
CA SER A 79 11.46 -2.13 9.92
C SER A 79 10.59 -2.61 11.08
N ILE A 80 9.27 -2.40 11.00
CA ILE A 80 8.34 -2.72 12.07
C ILE A 80 8.05 -4.21 12.01
N THR A 81 8.40 -4.91 13.09
CA THR A 81 8.15 -6.36 13.24
C THR A 81 7.12 -6.67 14.32
N ASP A 82 6.66 -5.64 15.06
CA ASP A 82 5.66 -5.82 16.11
C ASP A 82 4.28 -6.08 15.51
N ALA A 83 3.70 -7.23 15.85
CA ALA A 83 2.44 -7.68 15.27
C ALA A 83 1.27 -6.74 15.61
N SER A 84 1.19 -6.25 16.85
CA SER A 84 0.09 -5.37 17.26
C SER A 84 0.11 -4.02 16.53
N THR A 85 1.31 -3.51 16.25
CA THR A 85 1.52 -2.29 15.48
C THR A 85 1.18 -2.51 14.01
N LEU A 86 1.55 -3.65 13.43
CA LEU A 86 1.21 -4.00 12.06
C LEU A 86 -0.31 -4.17 11.87
N ASP A 87 -1.00 -4.81 12.81
CA ASP A 87 -2.45 -5.00 12.76
C ASP A 87 -3.20 -3.66 12.81
N GLN A 88 -2.77 -2.75 13.71
CA GLN A 88 -3.35 -1.41 13.78
C GLN A 88 -3.08 -0.60 12.50
N LEU A 89 -1.85 -0.69 11.97
CA LEU A 89 -1.47 0.00 10.75
C LEU A 89 -2.25 -0.51 9.53
N GLU A 90 -2.50 -1.82 9.45
CA GLU A 90 -3.34 -2.42 8.41
C GLU A 90 -4.74 -1.84 8.44
N HIS A 91 -5.37 -1.84 9.62
CA HIS A 91 -6.70 -1.28 9.81
C HIS A 91 -6.78 0.19 9.37
N ASP A 92 -5.81 1.00 9.78
CA ASP A 92 -5.77 2.43 9.45
C ASP A 92 -5.56 2.66 7.94
N ILE A 93 -4.72 1.85 7.28
CA ILE A 93 -4.50 1.93 5.84
C ILE A 93 -5.75 1.50 5.05
N ILE A 94 -6.44 0.45 5.48
CA ILE A 94 -7.70 0.02 4.86
C ILE A 94 -8.72 1.16 4.96
N TYR A 95 -8.87 1.77 6.14
CA TYR A 95 -9.79 2.89 6.35
C TYR A 95 -9.50 4.08 5.42
N VAL A 96 -8.23 4.48 5.31
CA VAL A 96 -7.82 5.55 4.39
C VAL A 96 -8.05 5.15 2.93
N THR A 97 -7.79 3.90 2.55
CA THR A 97 -7.98 3.40 1.18
C THR A 97 -9.46 3.39 0.80
N ASP A 98 -10.35 2.94 1.68
CA ASP A 98 -11.79 2.97 1.45
C ASP A 98 -12.33 4.39 1.33
N ALA A 99 -11.82 5.32 2.15
CA ALA A 99 -12.14 6.74 2.03
C ALA A 99 -11.66 7.32 0.68
N MET A 100 -10.45 6.95 0.24
CA MET A 100 -9.90 7.34 -1.07
C MET A 100 -10.75 6.85 -2.23
N LEU A 101 -11.14 5.56 -2.21
CA LEU A 101 -11.99 4.97 -3.22
C LEU A 101 -13.35 5.67 -3.26
N SER A 102 -13.95 5.92 -2.08
CA SER A 102 -15.24 6.61 -1.95
C SER A 102 -15.22 8.05 -2.48
N LEU A 103 -14.11 8.76 -2.34
CA LEU A 103 -13.93 10.10 -2.92
C LEU A 103 -13.85 10.08 -4.45
N GLY A 104 -13.25 9.04 -5.02
CA GLY A 104 -13.24 8.82 -6.47
C GLY A 104 -14.64 8.59 -7.05
N PHE A 105 -15.49 7.85 -6.33
CA PHE A 105 -16.89 7.64 -6.70
C PHE A 105 -17.74 8.91 -6.56
N LEU A 106 -17.58 9.68 -5.47
CA LEU A 106 -18.24 10.98 -5.29
C LEU A 106 -17.92 11.98 -6.41
N ALA A 107 -16.69 11.96 -6.93
CA ALA A 107 -16.27 12.82 -8.03
C ALA A 107 -16.88 12.42 -9.39
N GLN A 108 -17.28 11.16 -9.59
CA GLN A 108 -17.98 10.72 -10.80
C GLN A 108 -19.47 11.10 -10.78
N ASP A 109 -20.13 11.05 -9.62
CA ASP A 109 -21.53 11.45 -9.46
C ASP A 109 -21.75 12.97 -9.61
N THR A 110 -20.70 13.79 -9.46
CA THR A 110 -20.77 15.25 -9.70
C THR A 110 -20.50 15.67 -11.16
N ILE A 111 -20.03 14.76 -12.01
CA ILE A 111 -19.79 15.02 -13.44
C ILE A 111 -20.98 14.50 -14.29
N GLY A 112 -21.91 13.77 -13.67
CA GLY A 112 -23.12 13.23 -14.30
C GLY A 112 -24.44 13.95 -13.96
N ALA A 113 -24.41 15.18 -13.43
CA ALA A 113 -25.58 16.00 -13.12
C ALA A 113 -25.53 17.37 -13.80
#